data_AF-A0A519K4J0-F1
#
_entry.id   AF-A0A519K4J0-F1
#
_cell.length_a   1.000
_cell.length_b   1.000
_cell.length_c   1.000
_cell.angle_alpha   90.00
_cell.angle_beta   90.00
_cell.angle_gamma   90.00
#
_symmetry.space_group_name_H-M   'P 1'
#
loop_
_entity.id
_entity.type
_entity.pdbx_description
1 polymer ?
#
loop_
_entity_poly.entity_id
_entity_poly.type
_entity_poly.pdbx_seq_one_letter_code
_entity_poly.pdbx_strand_id
1 'polypeptide(L)'
;MNPTAPLKTEEAALAAAKVSAVGMVIGAIYQAVGGWYSSTPEAAAAGGRMVERLTGQMPSPEQLAASAQQSVIIAGVFTVLQLGLAFWQWKKPNIALPIIFLVLCIWGLGTNALVLAMGAEQPMYLSVFAIVTMLIAAVTHIAGIRGASALGKIRHAAANTYED
;
A
#
# COMPACT_ATOMS: atom_id res chain seq x y z
N MET A 1 -1.58 8.13 -18.39
CA MET A 1 -2.21 9.31 -17.75
C MET A 1 -1.10 10.15 -17.14
N ASN A 2 -0.98 11.44 -17.48
CA ASN A 2 -0.04 12.32 -16.81
C ASN A 2 -0.62 12.69 -15.44
N PRO A 3 0.01 12.32 -14.30
CA PRO A 3 -0.51 12.61 -12.97
C PRO A 3 -0.70 14.11 -12.75
N THR A 4 0.05 14.97 -13.44
CA THR A 4 0.00 16.44 -13.29
C THR A 4 -0.97 17.14 -14.22
N ALA A 5 -1.59 16.44 -15.17
CA ALA A 5 -2.50 17.05 -16.13
C ALA A 5 -3.68 17.78 -15.44
N PRO A 6 -4.13 18.93 -15.98
CA PRO A 6 -5.33 19.61 -15.49
C PRO A 6 -6.58 18.73 -15.62
N LEU A 7 -7.38 18.65 -14.55
CA LEU A 7 -8.65 17.92 -14.51
C LEU A 7 -9.81 18.90 -14.72
N LYS A 8 -10.16 19.14 -15.98
CA LYS A 8 -11.15 20.17 -16.36
C LYS A 8 -12.58 19.64 -16.53
N THR A 9 -12.76 18.34 -16.64
CA THR A 9 -14.06 17.70 -16.86
C THR A 9 -14.40 16.75 -15.72
N GLU A 10 -15.70 16.54 -15.47
CA GLU A 10 -16.16 15.58 -14.46
C GLU A 10 -15.65 14.16 -14.77
N GLU A 11 -15.69 13.76 -16.04
CA GLU A 11 -15.21 12.45 -16.48
C GLU A 11 -13.71 12.24 -16.15
N ALA A 12 -12.87 13.23 -16.47
CA ALA A 12 -11.44 13.16 -16.18
C ALA A 12 -11.17 13.13 -14.67
N ALA A 13 -11.91 13.93 -13.89
CA ALA A 13 -11.80 13.94 -12.43
C ALA A 13 -12.24 12.61 -11.81
N LEU A 14 -13.32 12.02 -12.30
CA LEU A 14 -13.82 10.72 -11.86
C LEU A 14 -12.85 9.59 -12.20
N ALA A 15 -12.33 9.56 -13.43
CA ALA A 15 -11.34 8.59 -13.85
C ALA A 15 -10.09 8.68 -12.95
N ALA A 16 -9.58 9.89 -12.72
CA ALA A 16 -8.47 10.13 -11.80
C ALA A 16 -8.76 9.64 -10.38
N ALA A 17 -9.96 9.90 -9.85
CA ALA A 17 -10.35 9.50 -8.51
C ALA A 17 -10.37 7.96 -8.32
N LYS A 18 -10.75 7.22 -9.37
CA LYS A 18 -10.79 5.75 -9.38
C LYS A 18 -9.41 5.10 -9.47
N VAL A 19 -8.40 5.78 -10.00
CA VAL A 19 -7.03 5.23 -10.14
C VAL A 19 -6.44 4.78 -8.80
N SER A 20 -6.83 5.40 -7.68
CA SER A 20 -6.39 4.95 -6.35
C SER A 20 -6.79 3.51 -6.01
N ALA A 21 -7.86 2.96 -6.61
CA ALA A 21 -8.21 1.56 -6.42
C ALA A 21 -7.16 0.63 -7.02
N VAL A 22 -6.53 1.01 -8.14
CA VAL A 22 -5.41 0.27 -8.74
C VAL A 22 -4.22 0.24 -7.78
N GLY A 23 -3.93 1.37 -7.12
CA GLY A 23 -2.91 1.44 -6.06
C GLY A 23 -3.18 0.47 -4.91
N MET A 24 -4.43 0.36 -4.48
CA MET A 24 -4.81 -0.62 -3.46
C MET A 24 -4.61 -2.05 -3.94
N VAL A 25 -4.95 -2.38 -5.19
CA VAL A 25 -4.69 -3.73 -5.74
C VAL A 25 -3.19 -4.03 -5.78
N ILE A 26 -2.36 -3.06 -6.19
CA ILE A 26 -0.89 -3.20 -6.18
C ILE A 26 -0.40 -3.44 -4.74
N GLY A 27 -0.90 -2.69 -3.77
CA GLY A 27 -0.60 -2.89 -2.36
C GLY A 27 -1.02 -4.28 -1.87
N ALA A 28 -2.17 -4.79 -2.30
CA ALA A 28 -2.65 -6.12 -1.94
C ALA A 28 -1.74 -7.22 -2.52
N ILE A 29 -1.28 -7.07 -3.77
CA ILE A 29 -0.29 -7.98 -4.37
C ILE A 29 1.02 -7.95 -3.58
N TYR A 30 1.51 -6.75 -3.22
CA TYR A 30 2.70 -6.62 -2.39
C TYR A 30 2.56 -7.36 -1.05
N GLN A 31 1.42 -7.19 -0.37
CA GLN A 31 1.15 -7.89 0.89
C GLN A 31 1.07 -9.41 0.71
N ALA A 32 0.43 -9.89 -0.36
CA ALA A 32 0.35 -11.31 -0.66
C ALA A 32 1.74 -11.93 -0.91
N VAL A 33 2.59 -11.24 -1.69
CA VAL A 33 3.97 -11.67 -1.95
C VAL A 33 4.81 -11.64 -0.67
N GLY A 34 4.69 -10.59 0.15
CA GLY A 34 5.39 -10.49 1.43
C GLY A 34 4.94 -11.57 2.42
N GLY A 35 3.64 -11.84 2.51
CA GLY A 35 3.07 -12.91 3.32
C GLY A 35 3.57 -14.28 2.88
N TRP A 36 3.54 -14.58 1.58
CA TRP A 36 4.12 -15.80 1.02
C TRP A 36 5.61 -15.91 1.36
N TYR A 37 6.40 -14.86 1.14
CA TYR A 37 7.83 -14.89 1.44
C TYR A 37 8.09 -15.14 2.93
N SER A 38 7.31 -14.54 3.84
CA SER A 38 7.45 -14.76 5.29
C SER A 38 7.25 -16.21 5.74
N SER A 39 6.62 -17.05 4.90
CA SER A 39 6.45 -18.48 5.13
C SER A 39 7.65 -19.34 4.71
N THR A 40 8.65 -18.74 4.07
CA THR A 40 9.81 -19.48 3.55
C THR A 40 10.87 -19.72 4.64
N PRO A 41 11.66 -20.81 4.54
CA PRO A 41 12.79 -21.04 5.44
C PRO A 41 13.84 -19.92 5.41
N GLU A 42 14.03 -19.30 4.25
CA GLU A 42 14.93 -18.17 4.07
C GLU A 42 14.51 -16.97 4.92
N ALA A 43 13.23 -16.59 4.87
CA ALA A 43 12.68 -15.51 5.68
C ALA A 43 12.78 -15.81 7.18
N ALA A 44 12.51 -17.05 7.59
CA ALA A 44 12.66 -17.46 8.99
C ALA A 44 14.11 -17.34 9.47
N ALA A 45 15.08 -17.76 8.65
CA ALA A 45 16.49 -17.66 8.96
C ALA A 45 16.94 -16.19 9.05
N ALA A 46 16.52 -15.34 8.11
CA ALA A 46 16.83 -13.90 8.12
C ALA A 46 16.21 -13.19 9.34
N GLY A 47 14.95 -13.49 9.66
CA GLY A 47 14.26 -12.97 10.84
C GLY A 47 14.91 -13.40 12.15
N GLY A 48 15.31 -14.67 12.25
CA GLY A 48 16.01 -15.19 13.42
C GLY A 48 17.35 -14.51 13.66
N ARG A 49 18.19 -14.35 12.63
CA ARG A 49 19.45 -13.60 12.70
C ARG A 49 19.25 -12.14 13.08
N MET A 50 18.18 -11.52 12.58
CA MET A 50 17.84 -10.14 12.94
C MET A 50 17.47 -10.01 14.42
N VAL A 51 16.64 -10.92 14.94
CA VAL A 51 16.30 -10.92 16.37
C VAL A 51 17.54 -11.16 17.22
N GLU A 52 18.37 -12.15 16.87
CA GLU A 52 19.62 -12.44 17.57
C GLU A 52 20.55 -11.21 17.61
N ARG A 53 20.69 -10.47 16.50
CA ARG A 53 21.48 -9.22 16.48
C ARG A 53 20.94 -8.15 17.42
N LEU A 54 19.62 -8.08 17.60
CA LEU A 54 18.97 -7.04 18.40
C LEU A 54 18.88 -7.39 19.88
N THR A 55 18.74 -8.68 20.22
CA THR A 55 18.45 -9.14 21.58
C THR A 55 19.59 -9.98 22.18
N GLY A 56 20.55 -10.43 21.37
CA GLY A 56 21.57 -11.40 21.76
C GLY A 56 21.03 -12.81 21.98
N GLN A 57 19.77 -13.08 21.61
CA GLN A 57 19.13 -14.37 21.81
C GLN A 57 18.57 -14.92 20.50
N MET A 58 18.94 -16.15 20.16
CA MET A 58 18.37 -16.84 19.01
C MET A 58 16.95 -17.32 19.35
N PRO A 59 15.93 -16.95 18.56
CA PRO A 59 14.57 -17.46 18.76
C PRO A 59 14.52 -18.99 18.62
N SER A 60 13.65 -19.63 19.41
CA SER A 60 13.40 -21.06 19.26
C SER A 60 12.72 -21.36 17.90
N PRO A 61 12.85 -22.59 17.38
CA PRO A 61 12.14 -23.00 16.16
C PRO A 61 10.62 -22.77 16.24
N GLU A 62 10.01 -23.02 17.40
CA GLU A 62 8.58 -22.79 17.64
C GLU A 62 8.22 -21.31 17.57
N GLN A 63 9.07 -20.42 18.11
CA GLN A 63 8.87 -18.97 18.04
C GLN A 63 8.94 -18.46 16.59
N LEU A 64 9.91 -18.96 15.80
CA LEU A 64 10.03 -18.63 14.39
C LEU A 64 8.82 -19.12 13.58
N ALA A 65 8.37 -20.36 13.83
CA ALA A 65 7.18 -20.93 13.18
C ALA A 65 5.91 -20.13 13.51
N ALA A 66 5.72 -19.75 14.77
CA ALA A 66 4.58 -18.94 15.21
C ALA A 66 4.60 -17.54 14.55
N SER A 67 5.77 -16.91 14.46
CA SER A 67 5.93 -15.61 13.81
C SER A 67 5.63 -15.66 12.30
N ALA A 68 6.09 -16.71 11.62
CA ALA A 68 5.80 -16.93 10.21
C ALA A 68 4.30 -17.14 9.98
N GLN A 69 3.65 -17.99 10.79
CA GLN A 69 2.21 -18.22 10.69
C GLN A 69 1.41 -16.94 10.93
N GLN A 70 1.78 -16.17 11.95
CA GLN A 70 1.14 -14.89 12.25
C GLN A 70 1.27 -13.90 11.08
N SER A 71 2.45 -13.83 10.48
CA SER A 71 2.73 -12.94 9.33
C SER A 71 1.89 -13.32 8.11
N VAL A 72 1.74 -14.62 7.81
CA VAL A 72 0.87 -15.12 6.73
C VAL A 72 -0.59 -14.74 6.97
N ILE A 73 -1.09 -14.94 8.19
CA ILE A 73 -2.48 -14.62 8.55
C ILE A 73 -2.74 -13.12 8.40
N ILE A 74 -1.86 -12.28 8.96
CA ILE A 74 -1.96 -10.82 8.87
C ILE A 74 -1.96 -10.38 7.41
N ALA A 75 -0.99 -10.86 6.63
CA ALA A 75 -0.89 -10.53 5.21
C ALA A 75 -2.14 -10.96 4.44
N GLY A 76 -2.69 -12.14 4.72
CA GLY A 76 -3.92 -12.64 4.10
C GLY A 76 -5.13 -11.76 4.41
N VAL A 77 -5.35 -11.43 5.68
CA VAL A 77 -6.45 -10.56 6.13
C VAL A 77 -6.36 -9.19 5.49
N PHE A 78 -5.19 -8.56 5.52
CA PHE A 78 -5.01 -7.24 4.92
C PHE A 78 -5.11 -7.25 3.40
N THR A 79 -4.67 -8.32 2.73
CA THR A 79 -4.85 -8.49 1.28
C THR A 79 -6.34 -8.49 0.92
N VAL A 80 -7.15 -9.31 1.61
CA VAL A 80 -8.61 -9.40 1.35
C VAL A 80 -9.29 -8.06 1.66
N LEU A 81 -8.97 -7.45 2.80
CA LEU A 81 -9.52 -6.16 3.18
C LEU A 81 -9.20 -5.08 2.14
N GLN A 82 -7.94 -5.01 1.70
CA GLN A 82 -7.49 -4.03 0.73
C GLN A 82 -8.14 -4.23 -0.64
N LEU A 83 -8.36 -5.46 -1.09
CA LEU A 83 -9.11 -5.76 -2.31
C LEU A 83 -10.58 -5.34 -2.20
N GLY A 84 -11.22 -5.57 -1.04
CA GLY A 84 -12.58 -5.08 -0.77
C GLY A 84 -12.68 -3.56 -0.83
N LEU A 85 -11.72 -2.86 -0.22
CA LEU A 85 -11.64 -1.40 -0.27
C LEU A 85 -11.32 -0.88 -1.67
N ALA A 86 -10.49 -1.58 -2.45
CA ALA A 86 -10.21 -1.26 -3.85
C ALA A 86 -11.49 -1.33 -4.69
N PHE A 87 -12.26 -2.40 -4.54
CA PHE A 87 -13.55 -2.56 -5.21
C PHE A 87 -14.52 -1.43 -4.83
N TRP A 88 -14.60 -1.10 -3.53
CA TRP A 88 -15.45 -0.01 -3.07
C TRP A 88 -15.01 1.35 -3.62
N GLN A 89 -13.70 1.67 -3.58
CA GLN A 89 -13.14 2.91 -4.15
C GLN A 89 -13.38 3.01 -5.66
N TRP A 90 -13.35 1.89 -6.39
CA TRP A 90 -13.64 1.89 -7.82
C TRP A 90 -15.09 2.25 -8.12
N LYS A 91 -16.03 1.75 -7.30
CA LYS A 91 -17.47 2.01 -7.46
C LYS A 91 -17.88 3.39 -6.94
N LYS A 92 -17.33 3.81 -5.80
CA LYS A 92 -17.67 5.04 -5.07
C LYS A 92 -16.39 5.75 -4.64
N PRO A 93 -15.70 6.44 -5.56
CA PRO A 93 -14.42 7.07 -5.24
C PRO A 93 -14.61 8.17 -4.21
N ASN A 94 -13.84 8.09 -3.13
CA ASN A 94 -13.77 9.11 -2.09
C ASN A 94 -12.33 9.60 -1.91
N ILE A 95 -12.15 10.72 -1.21
CA ILE A 95 -10.83 11.31 -0.95
C ILE A 95 -10.12 10.66 0.25
N ALA A 96 -10.88 10.14 1.21
CA ALA A 96 -10.34 9.63 2.48
C ALA A 96 -9.49 8.36 2.29
N LEU A 97 -9.98 7.38 1.52
CA LEU A 97 -9.25 6.14 1.27
C LEU A 97 -7.89 6.39 0.59
N PRO A 98 -7.79 7.15 -0.53
CA PRO A 98 -6.50 7.52 -1.10
C PRO A 98 -5.52 8.15 -0.10
N ILE A 99 -5.98 9.03 0.79
CA ILE A 99 -5.12 9.64 1.83
C ILE A 99 -4.60 8.59 2.80
N ILE A 100 -5.48 7.74 3.33
CA ILE A 100 -5.10 6.67 4.27
C ILE A 100 -4.05 5.76 3.64
N PHE A 101 -4.28 5.29 2.41
CA PHE A 101 -3.34 4.40 1.74
C PHE A 101 -2.04 5.09 1.33
N LEU A 102 -2.06 6.39 1.01
CA LEU A 102 -0.83 7.14 0.78
C LEU A 102 0.04 7.19 2.05
N VAL A 103 -0.55 7.43 3.22
CA VAL A 103 0.17 7.41 4.50
C VAL A 103 0.74 6.01 4.76
N LEU A 104 -0.03 4.95 4.50
CA LEU A 104 0.44 3.57 4.63
C LEU A 104 1.60 3.26 3.67
N CYS A 105 1.59 3.77 2.44
CA CYS A 105 2.71 3.64 1.51
C CYS A 105 3.97 4.33 2.04
N ILE A 106 3.85 5.55 2.59
CA ILE A 106 4.98 6.28 3.19
C ILE A 106 5.53 5.51 4.39
N TRP A 107 4.65 5.00 5.26
CA TRP A 107 5.04 4.15 6.39
C TRP A 107 5.77 2.89 5.93
N GLY A 108 5.26 2.21 4.90
CA GLY A 108 5.88 1.01 4.32
C GLY A 108 7.25 1.29 3.72
N LEU A 109 7.42 2.43 3.04
CA LEU A 109 8.72 2.89 2.52
C LEU A 109 9.71 3.18 3.66
N GLY A 110 9.27 3.90 4.70
CA GLY A 110 10.10 4.20 5.87
C GLY A 110 10.55 2.94 6.61
N THR A 111 9.64 1.98 6.78
CA THR A 111 9.95 0.68 7.41
C THR A 111 10.96 -0.11 6.58
N ASN A 112 10.79 -0.19 5.26
CA ASN A 112 11.76 -0.84 4.37
C ASN A 112 13.14 -0.17 4.42
N ALA A 113 13.17 1.16 4.40
CA ALA A 113 14.42 1.92 4.51
C ALA A 113 15.14 1.65 5.85
N LEU A 114 14.40 1.59 6.96
CA LEU A 114 14.94 1.25 8.27
C LEU A 114 15.53 -0.17 8.29
N VAL A 115 14.78 -1.16 7.79
CA VAL A 115 15.23 -2.55 7.72
C VAL A 115 16.54 -2.69 6.92
N LEU A 116 16.65 -1.96 5.79
CA LEU A 116 17.89 -1.89 5.01
C LEU A 116 19.03 -1.22 5.77
N ALA A 117 18.76 -0.11 6.46
CA ALA A 117 19.76 0.61 7.26
C ALA A 117 20.30 -0.23 8.43
N MET A 118 19.49 -1.14 8.98
CA MET A 118 19.89 -2.08 10.03
C MET A 118 20.67 -3.29 9.49
N GLY A 119 20.90 -3.38 8.18
CA GLY A 119 21.65 -4.48 7.57
C GLY A 119 20.90 -5.81 7.61
N ALA A 120 19.57 -5.79 7.58
CA ALA A 120 18.77 -7.01 7.52
C ALA A 120 19.05 -7.77 6.23
N GLU A 121 19.29 -9.09 6.35
CA GLU A 121 19.62 -9.97 5.24
C GLU A 121 18.37 -10.45 4.50
N GLN A 122 17.63 -9.51 3.95
CA GLN A 122 16.56 -9.81 2.99
C GLN A 122 17.12 -9.79 1.57
N PRO A 123 16.63 -10.67 0.68
CA PRO A 123 17.01 -10.63 -0.72
C PRO A 123 16.73 -9.27 -1.36
N MET A 124 17.73 -8.71 -2.03
CA MET A 124 17.65 -7.36 -2.62
C MET A 124 16.47 -7.20 -3.60
N TYR A 125 16.08 -8.28 -4.30
CA TYR A 125 14.95 -8.23 -5.22
C TYR A 125 13.62 -7.94 -4.51
N LEU A 126 13.45 -8.38 -3.26
CA LEU A 126 12.24 -8.08 -2.47
C LEU A 126 12.21 -6.62 -2.07
N SER A 127 13.36 -6.06 -1.67
CA SER A 127 13.46 -4.63 -1.34
C SER A 127 13.18 -3.75 -2.55
N VAL A 128 13.75 -4.08 -3.72
CA VAL A 128 13.48 -3.37 -4.98
C VAL A 128 12.00 -3.47 -5.35
N PHE A 129 11.42 -4.68 -5.29
CA PHE A 129 10.01 -4.89 -5.53
C PHE A 129 9.12 -4.07 -4.59
N ALA A 130 9.44 -4.05 -3.29
CA ALA A 130 8.73 -3.26 -2.28
C ALA A 130 8.78 -1.76 -2.60
N ILE A 131 9.97 -1.23 -2.89
CA ILE A 131 10.14 0.19 -3.20
C ILE A 131 9.36 0.57 -4.47
N VAL A 132 9.51 -0.20 -5.54
CA VAL A 132 8.85 0.08 -6.82
C VAL A 132 7.32 0.01 -6.67
N THR A 133 6.79 -1.02 -6.04
CA THR A 133 5.35 -1.18 -5.84
C THR A 133 4.78 -0.06 -4.97
N MET A 134 5.45 0.33 -3.89
CA MET A 134 5.01 1.44 -3.03
C MET A 134 5.08 2.80 -3.73
N LEU A 135 6.08 3.05 -4.56
CA LEU A 135 6.16 4.29 -5.35
C LEU A 135 5.03 4.39 -6.37
N ILE A 136 4.75 3.29 -7.10
CA ILE A 136 3.63 3.25 -8.04
C ILE A 136 2.31 3.45 -7.29
N ALA A 137 2.10 2.74 -6.18
CA ALA A 137 0.91 2.90 -5.34
C ALA A 137 0.76 4.35 -4.85
N ALA A 138 1.82 4.96 -4.32
CA ALA A 138 1.80 6.36 -3.87
C ALA A 138 1.37 7.33 -4.98
N VAL A 139 1.91 7.18 -6.19
CA VAL A 139 1.53 8.03 -7.34
C VAL A 139 0.05 7.85 -7.68
N THR A 140 -0.46 6.61 -7.67
CA THR A 140 -1.89 6.36 -7.93
C THR A 140 -2.80 6.92 -6.85
N HIS A 141 -2.38 6.91 -5.58
CA HIS A 141 -3.12 7.54 -4.48
C HIS A 141 -3.13 9.06 -4.62
N ILE A 142 -1.99 9.69 -4.94
CA ILE A 142 -1.90 11.13 -5.21
C ILE A 142 -2.84 11.54 -6.35
N ALA A 143 -2.86 10.78 -7.45
CA ALA A 143 -3.79 11.00 -8.55
C ALA A 143 -5.26 10.85 -8.09
N GLY A 144 -5.56 9.85 -7.25
CA GLY A 144 -6.86 9.64 -6.65
C GLY A 144 -7.35 10.80 -5.79
N ILE A 145 -6.47 11.32 -4.92
CA ILE A 145 -6.76 12.48 -4.06
C ILE A 145 -7.14 13.68 -4.94
N ARG A 146 -6.30 13.99 -5.94
CA ARG A 146 -6.54 15.11 -6.85
C ARG A 146 -7.82 14.95 -7.64
N GLY A 147 -8.10 13.74 -8.13
CA GLY A 147 -9.34 13.40 -8.82
C GLY A 147 -10.56 13.66 -7.94
N ALA A 148 -10.55 13.14 -6.71
CA ALA A 148 -11.65 13.30 -5.77
C ALA A 148 -11.85 14.77 -5.37
N SER A 149 -10.78 15.53 -5.12
CA SER A 149 -10.86 16.96 -4.84
C SER A 149 -11.44 17.77 -6.00
N ALA A 150 -11.01 17.49 -7.23
CA ALA A 150 -11.53 18.16 -8.43
C ALA A 150 -13.00 17.84 -8.67
N LEU A 151 -13.37 16.57 -8.50
CA LEU A 151 -14.74 16.09 -8.64
C LEU A 151 -15.69 16.78 -7.64
N GLY A 152 -15.24 16.93 -6.38
CA GLY A 152 -15.98 17.68 -5.37
C GLY A 152 -16.21 19.14 -5.79
N LYS A 153 -15.16 19.84 -6.22
CA LYS A 153 -15.26 21.24 -6.67
C LYS A 153 -16.22 21.43 -7.84
N ILE A 154 -16.16 20.55 -8.86
CA ILE A 154 -17.04 20.61 -10.03
C ILE A 154 -18.50 20.43 -9.62
N ARG A 155 -18.78 19.43 -8.77
CA ARG A 155 -20.15 19.15 -8.31
C ARG A 155 -20.71 20.24 -7.42
N HIS A 156 -19.90 20.82 -6.54
CA HIS A 156 -20.30 21.98 -5.74
C HIS A 156 -20.62 23.20 -6.61
N ALA A 157 -19.79 23.51 -7.61
CA ALA A 157 -20.06 24.60 -8.52
C ALA A 157 -21.37 24.39 -9.31
N ALA A 158 -21.60 23.17 -9.79
CA ALA A 158 -22.84 22.82 -10.50
C ALA A 158 -24.08 22.91 -9.60
N ALA A 159 -23.99 22.51 -8.32
CA ALA A 159 -25.10 22.61 -7.38
C ALA A 159 -25.50 24.07 -7.12
N ASN A 160 -24.52 24.95 -6.91
CA ASN A 160 -24.78 26.36 -6.60
C ASN A 160 -25.35 27.13 -7.80
N THR A 161 -25.04 26.74 -9.05
CA THR A 161 -25.63 27.38 -10.24
C THR A 161 -27.14 27.13 -10.44
N TYR A 162 -27.76 26.23 -9.67
CA TYR A 162 -29.21 25.99 -9.70
C TYR A 162 -29.96 26.67 -8.55
N GLU A 163 -29.25 27.35 -7.64
CA GLU A 163 -29.85 28.08 -6.51
C GLU A 163 -29.99 29.60 -6.78
N ASP A 164 -29.42 30.10 -7.89
CA ASP A 164 -29.54 31.47 -8.40
C ASP A 164 -30.56 31.56 -9.55
#